data_AF-A0A443JRK0-F1
#
_entry.id   AF-A0A443JRK0-F1
#
_cell.length_a   1.000
_cell.length_b   1.000
_cell.length_c   1.000
_cell.angle_alpha   90.00
_cell.angle_beta   90.00
_cell.angle_gamma   90.00
#
_symmetry.space_group_name_H-M   'P 1'
#
loop_
_entity.id
_entity.type
_entity.pdbx_description
1 polymer ?
#
loop_
_entity_poly.entity_id
_entity_poly.type
_entity_poly.pdbx_seq_one_letter_code
_entity_poly.pdbx_strand_id
1 'polypeptide(L)'
;MDPIALLPETVSMPLIYWGEMLMRATRGWTLPLCGLVIAFDVWLGLKHSCVRIFNVIQVGGFVAGYLWALWVFEQKDVAGPFALSLVIGVWSVCAILFHIWLFVTHHVFSIWQRGT
;
A
#
# COMPACT_ATOMS: atom_id res chain seq x y z
N MET A 1 -13.25 25.11 15.52
CA MET A 1 -11.86 25.41 15.88
C MET A 1 -10.99 24.65 14.92
N ASP A 2 -10.26 25.33 14.05
CA ASP A 2 -9.39 24.66 13.08
C ASP A 2 -8.22 24.00 13.82
N PRO A 3 -8.04 22.67 13.71
CA PRO A 3 -6.98 21.95 14.41
C PRO A 3 -5.56 22.36 13.96
N ILE A 4 -5.46 23.13 12.87
CA ILE A 4 -4.22 23.72 12.33
C ILE A 4 -3.75 24.91 13.18
N ALA A 5 -4.65 25.61 13.87
CA ALA A 5 -4.34 26.84 14.61
C ALA A 5 -3.55 26.60 15.91
N LEU A 6 -3.33 25.34 16.31
CA LEU A 6 -2.63 24.98 17.55
C LEU A 6 -1.20 24.47 17.34
N LEU A 7 -0.75 24.32 16.10
CA LEU A 7 0.62 23.93 15.80
C LEU A 7 1.47 25.18 15.57
N PRO A 8 2.63 25.34 16.24
CA PRO A 8 3.51 26.46 15.99
C PRO A 8 3.85 26.51 14.49
N GLU A 9 3.74 27.70 13.87
CA GLU A 9 3.93 27.92 12.42
C GLU A 9 5.26 27.37 11.89
N THR A 10 6.25 27.16 12.76
CA THR A 10 7.56 26.60 12.46
C THR A 10 7.57 25.08 12.29
N VAL A 11 6.57 24.34 12.79
CA VAL A 11 6.48 22.88 12.73
C VAL A 11 5.51 22.42 11.62
N SER A 12 4.46 23.21 11.36
CA SER A 12 3.45 22.89 10.33
C SER A 12 3.97 23.08 8.91
N MET A 13 4.72 24.16 8.64
CA MET A 13 5.29 24.44 7.31
C MET A 13 6.23 23.35 6.79
N PRO A 14 7.20 22.83 7.58
CA PRO A 14 8.04 21.73 7.14
C PRO A 14 7.25 20.45 6.89
N LEU A 15 6.32 20.07 7.79
CA LEU A 15 5.57 18.82 7.67
C LEU A 15 4.68 18.80 6.42
N ILE A 16 3.98 19.90 6.14
CA ILE A 16 3.15 20.05 4.94
C ILE A 16 4.04 20.04 3.68
N TYR A 17 5.17 20.74 3.71
CA TYR A 17 6.14 20.78 2.61
C TYR A 17 6.77 19.41 2.31
N TRP A 18 7.24 18.69 3.33
CA TRP A 18 7.76 17.33 3.20
C TRP A 18 6.67 16.35 2.76
N GLY A 19 5.44 16.54 3.26
CA GLY A 19 4.26 15.80 2.82
C GLY A 19 4.00 15.99 1.32
N GLU A 20 3.99 17.22 0.82
CA GLU A 20 3.84 17.50 -0.60
C GLU A 20 4.99 16.95 -1.44
N MET A 21 6.24 17.10 -1.01
CA MET A 21 7.40 16.56 -1.72
C MET A 21 7.33 15.03 -1.80
N LEU A 22 7.05 14.37 -0.68
CA LEU A 22 6.89 12.92 -0.63
C LEU A 22 5.74 12.49 -1.54
N MET A 23 4.63 13.22 -1.53
CA MET A 23 3.47 12.90 -2.34
C MET A 23 3.76 13.09 -3.84
N ARG A 24 4.49 14.13 -4.25
CA ARG A 24 4.93 14.30 -5.65
C ARG A 24 5.91 13.21 -6.08
N ALA A 25 6.86 12.87 -5.23
CA ALA A 25 7.85 11.82 -5.52
C ALA A 25 7.20 10.43 -5.62
N THR A 26 6.26 10.12 -4.73
CA THR A 26 5.53 8.85 -4.72
C THR A 26 4.51 8.78 -5.85
N ARG A 27 3.77 9.84 -6.17
CA ARG A 27 2.73 9.83 -7.22
C ARG A 27 3.21 9.27 -8.57
N GLY A 28 4.47 9.55 -8.96
CA GLY A 28 5.05 9.07 -10.21
C GLY A 28 5.45 7.59 -10.20
N TRP A 29 5.80 7.03 -9.05
CA TRP A 29 6.38 5.69 -8.93
C TRP A 29 5.49 4.68 -8.21
N THR A 30 4.55 5.14 -7.40
CA THR A 30 3.66 4.29 -6.58
C THR A 30 2.82 3.37 -7.45
N LEU A 31 2.13 3.90 -8.47
CA LEU A 31 1.30 3.06 -9.35
C LEU A 31 2.14 2.04 -10.15
N PRO A 32 3.28 2.42 -10.77
CA PRO A 32 4.18 1.45 -11.40
C PRO A 32 4.74 0.38 -10.45
N LEU A 33 5.21 0.76 -9.26
CA LEU A 33 5.78 -0.17 -8.28
C LEU A 33 4.73 -1.15 -7.77
N CYS A 34 3.51 -0.66 -7.48
CA CYS A 34 2.40 -1.53 -7.12
C CYS A 34 2.01 -2.45 -8.28
N GLY A 35 1.97 -1.94 -9.52
CA GLY A 35 1.74 -2.76 -10.71
C GLY A 35 2.79 -3.86 -10.89
N LEU A 36 4.05 -3.59 -10.57
CA LEU A 36 5.14 -4.56 -10.61
C LEU A 36 4.99 -5.65 -9.54
N VAL A 37 4.62 -5.27 -8.31
CA VAL A 37 4.31 -6.24 -7.24
C VAL A 37 3.15 -7.14 -7.64
N ILE A 38 2.08 -6.55 -8.18
CA ILE A 38 0.90 -7.31 -8.65
C ILE A 38 1.28 -8.26 -9.78
N ALA A 39 2.10 -7.83 -10.73
CA ALA A 39 2.56 -8.68 -11.83
C ALA A 39 3.38 -9.86 -11.29
N PHE A 40 4.21 -9.64 -10.28
CA PHE A 40 4.98 -10.67 -9.60
C PHE A 40 4.06 -11.65 -8.85
N ASP A 41 3.05 -11.15 -8.14
CA ASP A 41 2.07 -11.97 -7.42
C ASP A 41 1.22 -12.80 -8.37
N VAL A 42 0.81 -12.22 -9.51
CA VAL A 42 0.10 -12.96 -10.56
C VAL A 42 1.00 -14.05 -11.12
N TRP A 43 2.26 -13.75 -11.44
CA TRP A 43 3.23 -14.73 -11.96
C TRP A 43 3.47 -15.89 -11.01
N LEU A 44 3.64 -15.63 -9.70
CA LEU A 44 3.82 -16.66 -8.67
C LEU A 44 2.52 -17.41 -8.34
N GLY A 45 1.37 -16.74 -8.45
CA GLY A 45 0.08 -17.19 -7.94
C GLY A 45 -0.82 -17.96 -8.90
N LEU A 46 -0.41 -18.20 -10.16
CA LEU A 46 -1.28 -18.75 -11.21
C LEU A 46 -1.93 -20.12 -10.89
N LYS A 47 -1.42 -20.88 -9.91
CA LYS A 47 -1.90 -22.25 -9.65
C LYS A 47 -3.09 -22.37 -8.69
N HIS A 48 -3.42 -21.34 -7.89
CA HIS A 48 -4.42 -21.48 -6.82
C HIS A 48 -5.51 -20.40 -6.86
N SER A 49 -6.78 -20.81 -6.93
CA SER A 49 -7.94 -19.92 -7.00
C SER A 49 -8.02 -18.93 -5.83
N CYS A 50 -7.60 -19.33 -4.62
CA CYS A 50 -7.58 -18.46 -3.44
C CYS A 50 -6.57 -17.31 -3.57
N VAL A 51 -5.43 -17.56 -4.21
CA VAL A 51 -4.37 -16.56 -4.45
C VAL A 51 -4.85 -15.48 -5.42
N ARG A 52 -5.58 -15.91 -6.45
CA ARG A 52 -6.25 -14.99 -7.40
C ARG A 52 -7.24 -14.05 -6.73
N ILE A 53 -8.11 -14.56 -5.85
CA ILE A 53 -9.12 -13.75 -5.16
C ILE A 53 -8.44 -12.73 -4.24
N PHE A 54 -7.42 -13.17 -3.51
CA PHE A 54 -6.67 -12.30 -2.60
C PHE A 54 -5.92 -11.19 -3.36
N ASN A 55 -5.34 -11.51 -4.51
CA ASN A 55 -4.76 -10.50 -5.40
C ASN A 55 -5.78 -9.46 -5.84
N VAL A 56 -6.96 -9.90 -6.32
CA VAL A 56 -8.02 -8.96 -6.75
C VAL A 56 -8.42 -8.02 -5.61
N ILE A 57 -8.55 -8.54 -4.38
CA ILE A 57 -8.87 -7.73 -3.20
C ILE A 57 -7.73 -6.76 -2.86
N GLN A 58 -6.47 -7.19 -2.90
CA GLN A 58 -5.34 -6.31 -2.66
C GLN A 58 -5.23 -5.19 -3.69
N VAL A 59 -5.35 -5.51 -4.98
CA VAL A 59 -5.28 -4.52 -6.06
C VAL A 59 -6.45 -3.56 -5.97
N GLY A 60 -7.67 -4.08 -5.84
CA GLY A 60 -8.89 -3.27 -5.74
C GLY A 60 -8.87 -2.36 -4.52
N GLY A 61 -8.48 -2.90 -3.36
CA GLY A 61 -8.34 -2.15 -2.11
C GLY A 61 -7.27 -1.06 -2.20
N PHE A 62 -6.13 -1.36 -2.83
CA PHE A 62 -5.08 -0.37 -3.03
C PHE A 62 -5.52 0.76 -3.96
N VAL A 63 -6.11 0.45 -5.11
CA VAL A 63 -6.59 1.45 -6.07
C VAL A 63 -7.67 2.32 -5.43
N ALA A 64 -8.64 1.72 -4.73
CA ALA A 64 -9.68 2.46 -4.03
C ALA A 64 -9.10 3.36 -2.93
N GLY A 65 -8.16 2.86 -2.12
CA GLY A 65 -7.47 3.64 -1.10
C GLY A 65 -6.63 4.77 -1.68
N TYR A 66 -5.95 4.54 -2.80
CA TYR A 66 -5.15 5.55 -3.49
C TYR A 66 -6.02 6.69 -4.04
N LEU A 67 -7.13 6.35 -4.69
CA LEU A 67 -8.11 7.34 -5.15
C LEU A 67 -8.73 8.13 -4.00
N TRP A 68 -9.03 7.46 -2.88
CA TRP A 68 -9.50 8.11 -1.67
C TRP A 68 -8.45 9.08 -1.09
N ALA A 69 -7.18 8.67 -1.00
CA ALA A 69 -6.11 9.53 -0.52
C ALA A 69 -5.90 10.77 -1.43
N LEU A 70 -6.01 10.61 -2.75
CA LEU A 70 -6.00 11.73 -3.69
C LEU A 70 -7.18 12.68 -3.48
N TRP A 71 -8.38 12.14 -3.27
CA TRP A 71 -9.58 12.94 -3.00
C TRP A 71 -9.49 13.71 -1.66
N VAL A 72 -8.89 13.12 -0.63
CA VAL A 72 -8.60 13.82 0.64
C VAL A 72 -7.58 14.93 0.42
N PHE A 73 -6.54 14.68 -0.39
CA PHE A 73 -5.56 15.71 -0.71
C PHE A 73 -6.16 16.89 -1.50
N GLU A 74 -7.08 16.63 -2.43
CA GLU A 74 -7.75 17.66 -3.23
C GLU A 74 -8.61 18.61 -2.37
N GLN A 75 -9.06 18.16 -1.19
CA GLN A 75 -9.79 19.01 -0.23
C GLN A 75 -8.88 20.00 0.51
N LYS A 76 -7.58 20.04 0.20
CA LYS A 76 -6.56 20.85 0.90
C LYS A 76 -6.52 20.58 2.41
N ASP A 77 -6.92 19.39 2.81
CA ASP A 77 -6.83 18.94 4.19
C ASP A 77 -5.39 18.50 4.47
N VAL A 78 -4.86 18.88 5.63
CA VAL A 78 -3.56 18.41 6.17
C VAL A 78 -3.53 16.88 6.30
N ALA A 79 -4.70 16.25 6.34
CA ALA A 79 -4.85 14.79 6.31
C ALA A 79 -4.43 14.15 4.98
N GLY A 80 -4.33 14.88 3.87
CA GLY A 80 -4.03 14.32 2.54
C GLY A 80 -2.71 13.52 2.46
N PRO A 81 -1.56 14.10 2.84
CA PRO A 81 -0.29 13.37 2.88
C PRO A 81 -0.30 12.18 3.85
N PHE A 82 -1.03 12.29 4.96
CA PHE A 82 -1.18 11.22 5.95
C PHE A 82 -2.08 10.08 5.45
N ALA A 83 -3.12 10.40 4.68
CA ALA A 83 -4.00 9.42 4.06
C ALA A 83 -3.24 8.55 3.06
N LEU A 84 -2.36 9.14 2.25
CA LEU A 84 -1.56 8.38 1.29
C LEU A 84 -0.54 7.47 1.99
N SER A 85 0.16 7.98 3.01
CA SER A 85 1.12 7.17 3.77
C SER A 85 0.43 6.03 4.50
N LEU A 86 -0.78 6.24 5.02
CA LEU A 86 -1.60 5.20 5.64
C LEU A 86 -1.99 4.12 4.63
N VAL A 87 -2.48 4.50 3.45
CA VAL A 87 -2.87 3.55 2.39
C VAL A 87 -1.69 2.71 1.94
N ILE A 88 -0.54 3.34 1.66
CA ILE A 88 0.67 2.62 1.25
C ILE A 88 1.19 1.73 2.37
N GLY A 89 1.19 2.22 3.62
CA GLY A 89 1.67 1.48 4.78
C GLY A 89 0.84 0.24 5.06
N VAL A 90 -0.49 0.38 5.16
CA VAL A 90 -1.41 -0.74 5.39
C VAL A 90 -1.31 -1.76 4.26
N TRP A 91 -1.31 -1.29 3.00
CA TRP A 91 -1.17 -2.19 1.85
C TRP A 91 0.15 -2.97 1.89
N SER A 92 1.28 -2.31 2.18
CA SER A 92 2.59 -2.95 2.25
C SER A 92 2.64 -4.02 3.34
N VAL A 93 2.05 -3.77 4.52
CA VAL A 93 1.94 -4.76 5.59
C VAL A 93 1.11 -5.96 5.14
N CYS A 94 -0.05 -5.74 4.53
CA CYS A 94 -0.89 -6.82 4.00
C CYS A 94 -0.17 -7.63 2.92
N ALA A 95 0.56 -6.98 2.01
CA ALA A 95 1.36 -7.62 0.98
C ALA A 95 2.46 -8.51 1.59
N ILE A 96 3.23 -8.00 2.55
CA ILE A 96 4.30 -8.77 3.21
C ILE A 96 3.72 -9.99 3.93
N LEU A 97 2.66 -9.83 4.71
CA LEU A 97 2.03 -10.93 5.43
C LEU A 97 1.52 -12.03 4.48
N PHE A 98 0.97 -11.62 3.34
CA PHE A 98 0.53 -12.55 2.31
C PHE A 98 1.68 -13.33 1.66
N HIS A 99 2.78 -12.65 1.33
CA HIS A 99 3.97 -13.29 0.78
C HIS A 99 4.60 -14.27 1.76
N ILE A 100 4.66 -13.92 3.05
CA ILE A 100 5.13 -14.83 4.11
C ILE A 100 4.22 -16.06 4.18
N TRP A 101 2.90 -15.86 4.17
CA TRP A 101 1.95 -16.97 4.19
C TRP A 101 2.11 -17.89 2.97
N LEU A 102 2.27 -17.33 1.76
CA LEU A 102 2.56 -18.11 0.56
C LEU A 102 3.88 -18.88 0.69
N PHE A 103 4.95 -18.23 1.14
CA PHE A 103 6.24 -18.88 1.33
C PHE A 103 6.14 -20.06 2.31
N VAL A 104 5.49 -19.86 3.47
CA VAL A 104 5.31 -20.90 4.48
C VAL A 104 4.49 -22.07 3.94
N THR A 105 3.34 -21.80 3.32
CA THR A 105 2.47 -22.86 2.79
C THR A 105 3.17 -23.66 1.69
N HIS A 106 3.89 -23.00 0.79
CA HIS A 106 4.63 -23.65 -0.28
C HIS A 106 5.82 -24.47 0.23
N HIS A 107 6.53 -23.96 1.24
CA HIS A 107 7.65 -24.65 1.87
C HIS A 107 7.19 -25.90 2.64
N VAL A 108 6.14 -25.77 3.45
CA VAL A 108 5.54 -26.88 4.20
C VAL A 108 5.03 -27.98 3.27
N PHE A 109 4.34 -27.61 2.18
CA PHE A 109 3.85 -28.57 1.19
C PHE A 109 5.02 -29.29 0.47
N SER A 110 6.07 -28.55 0.11
CA SER A 110 7.28 -29.13 -0.50
C SER A 110 8.00 -30.11 0.44
N ILE A 111 8.05 -29.85 1.75
CA ILE A 111 8.65 -30.78 2.71
C ILE A 111 7.82 -32.05 2.80
N TRP A 112 6.49 -31.91 2.90
CA TRP A 112 5.58 -33.05 2.99
C TRP A 112 5.71 -33.99 1.78
N GLN A 113 5.80 -33.46 0.56
CA GLN A 113 5.97 -34.26 -0.66
C GLN A 113 7.33 -34.98 -0.78
N ARG A 114 8.36 -34.56 -0.04
CA ARG A 114 9.70 -35.21 -0.06
C ARG A 114 9.84 -36.30 1.01
N GLY A 115 8.92 -36.37 1.96
CA GLY A 115 8.91 -37.35 3.05
C GLY A 115 8.03 -38.58 2.82
N THR A 116 7.33 -38.63 1.69
CA THR A 116 6.49 -39.75 1.20
C THR A 116 7.12 -40.38 -0.03
#